data_AF-A0A5M4FEY6-F1
#
_entry.id   AF-A0A5M4FEY6-F1
#
_cell.length_a   1.000
_cell.length_b   1.000
_cell.length_c   1.000
_cell.angle_alpha   90.00
_cell.angle_beta   90.00
_cell.angle_gamma   90.00
#
_symmetry.space_group_name_H-M   'P 1'
#
loop_
_entity.id
_entity.type
_entity.pdbx_description
1 polymer ?
#
loop_
_entity_poly.entity_id
_entity_poly.type
_entity_poly.pdbx_seq_one_letter_code
_entity_poly.pdbx_strand_id
1 'polypeptide(L)'
;MAVTMATGARQRVRVVECSSMHATGLAAATSAELGVSDTGWRRGMRDQVLIERTTGTFDHVDDVPAPDETDSDLTIIDASWDLNQIANVGSWLTTLAATAPLVIVSVATAPGLRALDTALQRIARPDDIWCIVLGPALKKWPKPLHLATTARIQDAITRGRLTTVPVVPSLSITGLTPEPLPPHLVTACAPVFDQTVAHAKGNHHDPL
;
A
#
# COMPACT_ATOMS: atom_id res chain seq x y z
N MET A 1 -1.38 -4.80 -3.14
CA MET A 1 -2.37 -4.48 -2.07
C MET A 1 -3.15 -3.21 -2.37
N ALA A 2 -2.51 -2.15 -2.87
CA ALA A 2 -3.15 -0.88 -3.17
C ALA A 2 -4.42 -1.01 -4.03
N VAL A 3 -4.37 -1.77 -5.13
CA VAL A 3 -5.55 -2.00 -5.99
C VAL A 3 -6.68 -2.74 -5.26
N THR A 4 -6.36 -3.69 -4.38
CA THR A 4 -7.38 -4.38 -3.57
C THR A 4 -8.12 -3.42 -2.65
N MET A 5 -7.40 -2.49 -2.03
CA MET A 5 -8.01 -1.44 -1.20
C MET A 5 -8.87 -0.50 -2.05
N ALA A 6 -8.34 -0.04 -3.20
CA ALA A 6 -9.05 0.84 -4.12
C ALA A 6 -10.34 0.21 -4.68
N THR A 7 -10.33 -1.10 -4.96
CA THR A 7 -11.47 -1.82 -5.55
C THR A 7 -12.70 -1.81 -4.62
N GLY A 8 -12.49 -1.82 -3.31
CA GLY A 8 -13.57 -1.75 -2.32
C GLY A 8 -14.13 -0.35 -2.08
N ALA A 9 -13.48 0.68 -2.64
CA ALA A 9 -13.84 2.07 -2.39
C ALA A 9 -15.14 2.46 -3.12
N ARG A 10 -15.90 3.37 -2.49
CA ARG A 10 -17.14 3.93 -3.06
C ARG A 10 -16.94 5.24 -3.81
N GLN A 11 -15.78 5.86 -3.64
CA GLN A 11 -15.39 7.11 -4.31
C GLN A 11 -14.42 6.84 -5.48
N ARG A 12 -14.11 7.85 -6.29
CA ARG A 12 -13.08 7.72 -7.34
C ARG A 12 -11.71 7.61 -6.67
N VAL A 13 -11.00 6.52 -6.96
CA VAL A 13 -9.66 6.26 -6.39
C VAL A 13 -8.63 6.18 -7.49
N ARG A 14 -7.52 6.86 -7.29
CA ARG A 14 -6.29 6.73 -8.05
C ARG A 14 -5.30 5.86 -7.28
N VAL A 15 -4.67 4.91 -7.96
CA VAL A 15 -3.52 4.14 -7.46
C VAL A 15 -2.30 4.54 -8.28
N VAL A 16 -1.26 5.00 -7.61
CA VAL A 16 0.02 5.39 -8.23
C VAL A 16 1.10 4.41 -7.78
N GLU A 17 1.59 3.57 -8.70
CA GLU A 17 2.65 2.58 -8.43
C GLU A 17 4.02 3.15 -8.77
N CYS A 18 4.81 3.41 -7.74
CA CYS A 18 6.12 4.07 -7.84
C CYS A 18 7.28 3.10 -8.14
N SER A 19 6.98 1.82 -8.43
CA SER A 19 7.98 0.84 -8.85
C SER A 19 8.62 1.25 -10.18
N SER A 20 9.89 0.90 -10.37
CA SER A 20 10.53 0.90 -11.70
C SER A 20 9.75 0.01 -12.70
N MET A 21 9.76 0.38 -13.98
CA MET A 21 8.93 -0.27 -15.01
C MET A 21 9.14 -1.79 -15.14
N HIS A 22 10.32 -2.30 -14.77
CA HIS A 22 10.65 -3.73 -14.86
C HIS A 22 10.16 -4.53 -13.64
N ALA A 23 9.76 -3.83 -12.57
CA ALA A 23 9.28 -4.42 -11.31
C ALA A 23 7.78 -4.19 -11.08
N THR A 24 7.10 -3.48 -11.98
CA THR A 24 5.65 -3.21 -11.90
C THR A 24 4.85 -4.50 -11.76
N GLY A 25 4.02 -4.56 -10.72
CA GLY A 25 3.03 -5.63 -10.53
C GLY A 25 1.70 -5.32 -11.22
N LEU A 26 1.52 -4.10 -11.74
CA LEU A 26 0.25 -3.59 -12.27
C LEU A 26 0.20 -3.49 -13.80
N ALA A 27 1.22 -3.97 -14.52
CA ALA A 27 1.29 -3.84 -15.98
C ALA A 27 0.08 -4.44 -16.74
N ALA A 28 -0.53 -5.49 -16.21
CA ALA A 28 -1.69 -6.16 -16.79
C ALA A 28 -3.00 -5.88 -16.03
N ALA A 29 -3.00 -4.98 -15.04
CA ALA A 29 -4.13 -4.81 -14.13
C ALA A 29 -5.31 -4.02 -14.72
N THR A 30 -5.08 -3.31 -15.83
CA THR A 30 -5.97 -2.32 -16.45
C THR A 30 -6.83 -2.95 -17.54
N SER A 31 -8.13 -2.64 -17.55
CA SER A 31 -9.06 -3.03 -18.62
C SER A 31 -9.02 -2.07 -19.82
N ALA A 32 -8.53 -0.85 -19.62
CA ALA A 32 -8.34 0.14 -20.67
C ALA A 32 -7.09 0.98 -20.42
N GLU A 33 -6.29 1.24 -21.45
CA GLU A 33 -5.12 2.13 -21.39
C GLU A 33 -5.51 3.53 -21.88
N LEU A 34 -5.10 4.55 -21.13
CA LEU A 34 -5.41 5.97 -21.37
C LEU A 34 -4.19 6.76 -21.92
N GLY A 35 -3.09 6.07 -22.21
CA GLY A 35 -1.85 6.66 -22.68
C GLY A 35 -0.89 7.03 -21.56
N VAL A 36 0.02 7.95 -21.83
CA VAL A 36 1.06 8.41 -20.90
C VAL A 36 0.78 9.87 -20.54
N SER A 37 1.00 10.21 -19.26
CA SER A 37 0.84 11.55 -18.72
C SER A 37 2.08 12.42 -18.99
N ASP A 38 2.00 13.72 -18.71
CA ASP A 38 3.08 14.66 -19.01
C ASP A 38 4.32 14.40 -18.13
N THR A 39 4.11 13.92 -16.89
CA THR A 39 5.19 13.49 -15.98
C THR A 39 5.64 12.04 -16.18
N GLY A 40 5.19 11.37 -17.25
CA GLY A 40 5.69 10.04 -17.63
C GLY A 40 5.00 8.86 -16.94
N TRP A 41 3.76 9.05 -16.47
CA TRP A 41 2.96 7.99 -15.89
C TRP A 41 2.10 7.33 -16.96
N ARG A 42 2.23 6.02 -17.15
CA ARG A 42 1.28 5.27 -17.96
C ARG A 42 -0.01 5.11 -17.18
N ARG A 43 -1.11 5.56 -17.77
CA ARG A 43 -2.43 5.61 -17.14
C ARG A 43 -3.33 4.54 -17.74
N GLY A 44 -4.11 3.88 -16.90
CA GLY A 44 -5.15 2.98 -17.34
C GLY A 44 -6.28 2.89 -16.31
N MET A 45 -7.44 2.43 -16.76
CA MET A 45 -8.59 2.20 -15.90
C MET A 45 -8.72 0.73 -15.58
N ARG A 46 -9.17 0.47 -14.37
CA ARG A 46 -9.70 -0.82 -13.94
C ARG A 46 -11.02 -0.54 -13.22
N ASP A 47 -12.13 -0.81 -13.90
CA ASP A 47 -13.45 -0.38 -13.47
C ASP A 47 -13.42 1.14 -13.15
N GLN A 48 -13.71 1.54 -11.90
CA GLN A 48 -13.66 2.92 -11.42
C GLN A 48 -12.28 3.37 -10.88
N VAL A 49 -11.27 2.49 -10.88
CA VAL A 49 -9.94 2.80 -10.34
C VAL A 49 -9.02 3.28 -11.46
N LEU A 50 -8.52 4.51 -11.32
CA LEU A 50 -7.42 5.00 -12.14
C LEU A 50 -6.12 4.38 -11.63
N ILE A 51 -5.40 3.68 -12.49
CA ILE A 51 -4.09 3.09 -12.18
C ILE A 51 -3.04 3.84 -12.99
N GLU A 52 -2.01 4.28 -12.29
CA GLU A 52 -0.85 4.92 -12.87
C GLU A 52 0.41 4.20 -12.46
N ARG A 53 1.27 3.95 -13.43
CA ARG A 53 2.55 3.27 -13.24
C ARG A 53 3.63 4.00 -14.00
N THR A 54 4.83 4.01 -13.44
CA THR A 54 5.95 4.68 -14.09
C THR A 54 6.29 4.01 -15.43
N THR A 55 6.80 4.79 -16.39
CA THR A 55 7.40 4.23 -17.63
C THR A 55 8.92 4.14 -17.59
N GLY A 56 9.54 4.65 -16.52
CA GLY A 56 10.99 4.73 -16.36
C GLY A 56 11.58 3.59 -15.54
N THR A 57 12.90 3.52 -15.53
CA THR A 57 13.66 2.71 -14.56
C THR A 57 14.42 3.67 -13.66
N PHE A 58 14.34 3.42 -12.36
CA PHE A 58 14.92 4.27 -11.31
C PHE A 58 15.82 3.44 -10.42
N ASP A 59 17.01 3.96 -10.13
CA ASP A 59 17.95 3.37 -9.19
C ASP A 59 17.77 3.97 -7.79
N HIS A 60 17.24 5.20 -7.70
CA HIS A 60 16.98 5.91 -6.44
C HIS A 60 15.53 6.40 -6.32
N VAL A 61 15.09 6.60 -5.07
CA VAL A 61 13.70 6.99 -4.74
C VAL A 61 13.38 8.43 -5.19
N ASP A 62 14.37 9.33 -5.18
CA ASP A 62 14.26 10.71 -5.66
C ASP A 62 14.18 10.82 -7.18
N ASP A 63 14.58 9.80 -7.92
CA ASP A 63 14.42 9.79 -9.37
C ASP A 63 12.95 9.57 -9.79
N VAL A 64 12.11 9.07 -8.89
CA VAL A 64 10.70 8.83 -9.17
C VAL A 64 9.98 10.18 -9.31
N PRO A 65 9.42 10.53 -10.48
CA PRO A 65 8.73 11.80 -10.66
C PRO A 65 7.51 11.89 -9.76
N ALA A 66 7.11 13.10 -9.37
CA ALA A 66 5.80 13.28 -8.74
C ALA A 66 4.68 13.00 -9.78
N PRO A 67 3.56 12.38 -9.38
CA PRO A 67 2.42 12.21 -10.27
C PRO A 67 1.74 13.55 -10.58
N ASP A 68 1.15 13.66 -11.78
CA ASP A 68 0.35 14.85 -12.16
C ASP A 68 -0.83 15.07 -11.21
N GLU A 69 -1.39 16.27 -11.18
CA GLU A 69 -2.63 16.54 -10.44
C GLU A 69 -3.79 15.64 -10.93
N THR A 70 -4.75 15.38 -10.04
CA THR A 70 -5.88 14.51 -10.32
C THR A 70 -7.17 15.07 -9.73
N ASP A 71 -8.29 14.75 -10.37
CA ASP A 71 -9.66 14.99 -9.90
C ASP A 71 -10.24 13.80 -9.09
N SER A 72 -9.40 12.80 -8.78
CA SER A 72 -9.78 11.66 -7.95
C SER A 72 -9.99 12.09 -6.50
N ASP A 73 -11.01 11.52 -5.86
CA ASP A 73 -11.38 11.87 -4.47
C ASP A 73 -10.34 11.36 -3.45
N LEU A 74 -9.57 10.33 -3.83
CA LEU A 74 -8.53 9.72 -3.01
C LEU A 74 -7.40 9.19 -3.88
N THR A 75 -6.16 9.40 -3.44
CA THR A 75 -4.96 8.79 -4.05
C THR A 75 -4.33 7.80 -3.07
N ILE A 76 -4.08 6.58 -3.53
CA ILE A 76 -3.25 5.56 -2.86
C ILE A 76 -1.91 5.52 -3.56
N ILE A 77 -0.83 5.79 -2.83
CA ILE A 77 0.53 5.63 -3.34
C ILE A 77 1.02 4.22 -2.98
N ASP A 78 1.18 3.37 -3.99
CA ASP A 78 1.94 2.13 -3.85
C ASP A 78 3.43 2.47 -4.01
N ALA A 79 4.08 2.70 -2.87
CA ALA A 79 5.46 3.18 -2.88
C ALA A 79 6.41 2.17 -3.53
N SER A 80 6.21 0.86 -3.38
CA SER A 80 7.07 -0.18 -3.98
C SER A 80 8.59 -0.07 -3.68
N TRP A 81 8.99 0.78 -2.73
CA TRP A 81 10.35 0.99 -2.24
C TRP A 81 10.43 0.63 -0.75
N ASP A 82 11.62 0.29 -0.27
CA ASP A 82 11.82 0.06 1.16
C ASP A 82 11.65 1.37 1.93
N LEU A 83 10.98 1.31 3.08
CA LEU A 83 10.72 2.50 3.90
C LEU A 83 12.01 3.21 4.30
N ASN A 84 13.13 2.49 4.45
CA ASN A 84 14.40 3.11 4.76
C ASN A 84 14.99 3.90 3.61
N GLN A 85 14.76 3.46 2.39
CA GLN A 85 15.15 4.22 1.20
C GLN A 85 14.31 5.49 1.10
N ILE A 86 13.00 5.41 1.38
CA ILE A 86 12.11 6.58 1.36
C ILE A 86 12.47 7.63 2.42
N ALA A 87 12.77 7.20 3.65
CA ALA A 87 12.95 8.12 4.76
C ALA A 87 14.21 9.00 4.69
N ASN A 88 15.20 8.64 3.86
CA ASN A 88 16.55 9.22 3.92
C ASN A 88 16.92 10.12 2.72
N VAL A 89 16.00 10.34 1.77
CA VAL A 89 16.34 10.91 0.46
C VAL A 89 15.82 12.35 0.28
N GLY A 90 14.75 12.74 0.98
CA GLY A 90 14.19 14.10 0.89
C GLY A 90 13.38 14.34 -0.39
N SER A 91 12.73 13.31 -0.92
CA SER A 91 11.86 13.38 -2.10
C SER A 91 10.39 13.65 -1.75
N TRP A 92 9.52 13.82 -2.74
CA TRP A 92 8.07 13.91 -2.52
C TRP A 92 7.50 12.68 -1.80
N LEU A 93 8.06 11.48 -2.05
CA LEU A 93 7.72 10.27 -1.30
C LEU A 93 8.15 10.36 0.16
N THR A 94 9.30 10.99 0.46
CA THR A 94 9.72 11.28 1.84
C THR A 94 8.71 12.19 2.53
N THR A 95 8.29 13.28 1.87
CA THR A 95 7.29 14.21 2.39
C THR A 95 5.94 13.52 2.63
N LEU A 96 5.48 12.69 1.69
CA LEU A 96 4.25 11.93 1.86
C LEU A 96 4.35 10.92 2.99
N ALA A 97 5.44 10.17 3.10
CA ALA A 97 5.63 9.23 4.21
C ALA A 97 5.66 9.92 5.58
N ALA A 98 6.10 11.18 5.62
CA ALA A 98 6.14 12.00 6.82
C ALA A 98 4.82 12.72 7.13
N THR A 99 3.82 12.72 6.23
CA THR A 99 2.57 13.50 6.41
C THR A 99 1.31 12.65 6.27
N ALA A 100 1.26 11.72 5.33
CA ALA A 100 0.10 10.87 5.06
C ALA A 100 0.01 9.65 6.01
N PRO A 101 -1.18 9.04 6.15
CA PRO A 101 -1.32 7.73 6.78
C PRO A 101 -0.56 6.66 5.99
N LEU A 102 0.05 5.71 6.70
CA LEU A 102 0.87 4.66 6.13
C LEU A 102 0.21 3.29 6.28
N VAL A 103 0.31 2.47 5.22
CA VAL A 103 -0.03 1.06 5.26
C VAL A 103 1.22 0.25 4.95
N ILE A 104 1.72 -0.49 5.95
CA ILE A 104 2.89 -1.35 5.79
C ILE A 104 2.41 -2.77 5.53
N VAL A 105 2.84 -3.32 4.40
CA VAL A 105 2.51 -4.71 4.02
C VAL A 105 3.69 -5.61 4.34
N SER A 106 3.43 -6.72 5.03
CA SER A 106 4.41 -7.77 5.32
C SER A 106 3.80 -9.15 5.10
N VAL A 107 4.59 -10.21 5.27
CA VAL A 107 4.16 -11.61 5.16
C VAL A 107 4.29 -12.28 6.53
N ALA A 108 3.37 -13.19 6.85
CA ALA A 108 3.31 -13.97 8.08
C ALA A 108 4.45 -15.01 8.17
N THR A 109 5.68 -14.51 8.24
CA THR A 109 6.92 -15.26 8.42
C THR A 109 7.73 -14.59 9.53
N ALA A 110 8.59 -15.34 10.23
CA ALA A 110 9.44 -14.74 11.27
C ALA A 110 10.35 -13.61 10.72
N PRO A 111 10.99 -13.75 9.53
CA PRO A 111 11.69 -12.62 8.90
C PRO A 111 10.76 -11.45 8.55
N GLY A 112 9.57 -11.70 8.01
CA GLY A 112 8.61 -10.64 7.67
C GLY A 112 8.13 -9.85 8.88
N LEU A 113 7.87 -10.51 10.00
CA LEU A 113 7.51 -9.83 11.25
C LEU A 113 8.68 -9.04 11.82
N ARG A 114 9.92 -9.54 11.73
CA ARG A 114 11.10 -8.76 12.14
C ARG A 114 11.28 -7.51 11.28
N ALA A 115 11.13 -7.63 9.96
CA ALA A 115 11.21 -6.48 9.05
C ALA A 115 10.10 -5.45 9.34
N LEU A 116 8.87 -5.93 9.60
CA LEU A 116 7.75 -5.08 10.02
C LEU A 116 8.07 -4.33 11.31
N ASP A 117 8.60 -5.02 12.33
CA ASP A 117 9.00 -4.37 13.58
C ASP A 117 10.05 -3.28 13.36
N THR A 118 11.08 -3.56 12.56
CA THR A 118 12.09 -2.55 12.19
C THR A 118 11.46 -1.33 11.53
N ALA A 119 10.51 -1.51 10.60
CA ALA A 119 9.81 -0.40 9.98
C ALA A 119 8.99 0.42 11.01
N LEU A 120 8.26 -0.26 11.90
CA LEU A 120 7.48 0.38 12.97
C LEU A 120 8.33 1.13 14.00
N GLN A 121 9.60 0.76 14.18
CA GLN A 121 10.52 1.47 15.07
C GLN A 121 11.03 2.80 14.49
N ARG A 122 11.02 2.95 13.16
CA ARG A 122 11.58 4.14 12.50
C ARG A 122 10.59 5.29 12.30
N ILE A 123 9.29 4.98 12.31
CA ILE A 123 8.26 6.00 12.07
C ILE A 123 7.89 6.68 13.39
N ALA A 124 8.00 8.01 13.42
CA ALA A 124 7.73 8.82 14.61
C ALA A 124 6.25 8.90 15.01
N ARG A 125 5.33 8.58 14.07
CA ARG A 125 3.87 8.69 14.25
C ARG A 125 3.21 7.31 14.18
N PRO A 126 3.34 6.48 15.22
CA PRO A 126 2.74 5.15 15.24
C PRO A 126 1.22 5.16 15.15
N ASP A 127 0.59 6.32 15.43
CA ASP A 127 -0.85 6.50 15.28
C ASP A 127 -1.35 6.62 13.84
N ASP A 128 -0.43 6.84 12.90
CA ASP A 128 -0.73 6.99 11.48
C ASP A 128 -0.47 5.71 10.68
N ILE A 129 -0.21 4.56 11.35
CA ILE A 129 0.26 3.34 10.69
C ILE A 129 -0.73 2.19 10.83
N TRP A 130 -1.07 1.58 9.70
CA TRP A 130 -1.76 0.30 9.62
C TRP A 130 -0.85 -0.76 9.04
N CYS A 131 -1.02 -2.00 9.48
CA CYS A 131 -0.24 -3.14 9.05
C CYS A 131 -1.15 -4.16 8.36
N ILE A 132 -0.74 -4.60 7.18
CA ILE A 132 -1.33 -5.76 6.51
C ILE A 132 -0.31 -6.89 6.54
N VAL A 133 -0.69 -8.03 7.13
CA VAL A 133 0.16 -9.23 7.14
C VAL A 133 -0.45 -10.31 6.26
N LEU A 134 0.21 -10.63 5.16
CA LEU A 134 -0.21 -11.66 4.22
C LEU A 134 0.02 -13.05 4.82
N GLY A 135 -1.03 -13.86 4.92
CA GLY A 135 -0.93 -15.23 5.43
C GLY A 135 -2.13 -15.65 6.29
N PRO A 136 -1.96 -16.68 7.15
CA PRO A 136 -3.04 -17.18 7.99
C PRO A 136 -3.50 -16.10 8.98
N ALA A 137 -4.78 -16.21 9.38
CA ALA A 137 -5.35 -15.38 10.42
C ALA A 137 -4.52 -15.41 11.71
N LEU A 138 -4.49 -14.30 12.46
CA LEU A 138 -3.69 -14.16 13.71
C LEU A 138 -3.87 -15.35 14.67
N LYS A 139 -5.10 -15.81 14.86
CA LYS A 139 -5.44 -16.96 15.72
C LYS A 139 -4.85 -18.31 15.26
N LYS A 140 -4.37 -18.39 14.01
CA LYS A 140 -3.78 -19.58 13.38
C LYS A 140 -2.27 -19.45 13.22
N TRP A 141 -1.65 -18.42 13.79
CA TRP A 141 -0.20 -18.26 13.71
C TRP A 141 0.51 -19.41 14.42
N PRO A 142 1.53 -20.03 13.79
CA PRO A 142 2.33 -21.04 14.46
C PRO A 142 3.25 -20.37 15.50
N LYS A 143 3.73 -21.16 16.47
CA LYS A 143 4.61 -20.69 17.56
C LYS A 143 5.76 -19.77 17.12
N PRO A 144 6.49 -20.03 16.01
CA PRO A 144 7.56 -19.12 15.57
C PRO A 144 7.09 -17.69 15.26
N LEU A 145 5.85 -17.49 14.79
CA LEU A 145 5.32 -16.15 14.54
C LEU A 145 4.95 -15.43 15.84
N HIS A 146 4.39 -16.16 16.80
CA HIS A 146 4.14 -15.60 18.14
C HIS A 146 5.45 -15.16 18.81
N LEU A 147 6.52 -15.93 18.67
CA LEU A 147 7.85 -15.55 19.19
C LEU A 147 8.45 -14.34 18.45
N ALA A 148 8.10 -14.13 17.18
CA ALA A 148 8.53 -12.97 16.41
C ALA A 148 7.62 -11.74 16.60
N THR A 149 6.56 -11.86 17.40
CA THR A 149 5.65 -10.74 17.71
C THR A 149 6.26 -9.89 18.81
N THR A 150 6.78 -8.73 18.44
CA THR A 150 7.38 -7.75 19.36
C THR A 150 6.32 -6.89 20.05
N ALA A 151 6.73 -6.04 20.99
CA ALA A 151 5.83 -5.11 21.68
C ALA A 151 5.10 -4.16 20.71
N ARG A 152 5.76 -3.68 19.64
CA ARG A 152 5.13 -2.80 18.64
C ARG A 152 4.10 -3.52 17.78
N ILE A 153 4.40 -4.76 17.37
CA ILE A 153 3.43 -5.58 16.64
C ILE A 153 2.25 -5.92 17.55
N GLN A 154 2.50 -6.24 18.82
CA GLN A 154 1.45 -6.51 19.79
C GLN A 154 0.58 -5.27 20.06
N ASP A 155 1.17 -4.08 20.14
CA ASP A 155 0.42 -2.82 20.25
C ASP A 155 -0.47 -2.59 19.01
N ALA A 156 0.08 -2.78 17.79
CA ALA A 156 -0.71 -2.69 16.55
C ALA A 156 -1.88 -3.69 16.52
N ILE A 157 -1.68 -4.92 17.00
CA ILE A 157 -2.76 -5.91 17.16
C ILE A 157 -3.82 -5.41 18.15
N THR A 158 -3.38 -4.96 19.33
CA THR A 158 -4.27 -4.55 20.42
C THR A 158 -5.09 -3.31 20.05
N ARG A 159 -4.52 -2.40 19.25
CA ARG A 159 -5.18 -1.21 18.71
C ARG A 159 -6.04 -1.48 17.47
N GLY A 160 -6.10 -2.73 17.00
CA GLY A 160 -6.86 -3.07 15.79
C GLY A 160 -6.27 -2.51 14.49
N ARG A 161 -4.97 -2.15 14.49
CA ARG A 161 -4.24 -1.61 13.33
C ARG A 161 -3.47 -2.65 12.54
N LEU A 162 -3.49 -3.92 12.97
CA LEU A 162 -2.93 -5.03 12.20
C LEU A 162 -4.04 -5.94 11.69
N THR A 163 -4.11 -6.09 10.37
CA THR A 163 -5.04 -7.00 9.69
C THR A 163 -4.28 -8.08 8.95
N THR A 164 -4.71 -9.34 9.09
CA THR A 164 -4.18 -10.43 8.27
C THR A 164 -5.03 -10.62 7.02
N VAL A 165 -4.38 -10.74 5.87
CA VAL A 165 -5.05 -10.98 4.58
C VAL A 165 -4.56 -12.33 4.03
N PRO A 166 -5.45 -13.24 3.61
CA PRO A 166 -5.02 -14.52 3.07
C PRO A 166 -4.23 -14.34 1.77
N VAL A 167 -3.21 -15.18 1.57
CA VAL A 167 -2.51 -15.25 0.28
C VAL A 167 -3.43 -15.93 -0.73
N VAL A 168 -3.50 -15.38 -1.94
CA VAL A 168 -4.20 -16.00 -3.07
C VAL A 168 -3.15 -16.49 -4.07
N PRO A 169 -2.86 -17.81 -4.10
CA PRO A 169 -1.76 -18.35 -4.92
C PRO A 169 -1.90 -18.06 -6.41
N SER A 170 -3.12 -18.01 -6.94
CA SER A 170 -3.34 -17.70 -8.36
C SER A 170 -2.80 -16.32 -8.74
N LEU A 171 -2.92 -15.31 -7.87
CA LEU A 171 -2.39 -13.97 -8.12
C LEU A 171 -0.85 -13.95 -8.14
N SER A 172 -0.19 -14.85 -7.42
CA SER A 172 1.26 -15.00 -7.50
C SER A 172 1.72 -15.61 -8.83
N ILE A 173 0.83 -16.31 -9.54
CA ILE A 173 1.13 -16.96 -10.82
C ILE A 173 0.76 -16.03 -11.98
N THR A 174 -0.44 -15.46 -11.96
CA THR A 174 -0.98 -14.66 -13.07
C THR A 174 -0.60 -13.18 -12.98
N GLY A 175 -0.13 -12.73 -11.82
CA GLY A 175 -0.15 -11.32 -11.48
C GLY A 175 -1.59 -10.79 -11.39
N LEU A 176 -1.70 -9.48 -11.31
CA LEU A 176 -3.00 -8.81 -11.36
C LEU A 176 -3.40 -8.61 -12.83
N THR A 177 -4.53 -9.20 -13.22
CA THR A 177 -5.19 -9.03 -14.52
C THR A 177 -6.47 -8.22 -14.36
N PRO A 178 -7.14 -7.75 -15.43
CA PRO A 178 -8.36 -6.95 -15.32
C PRO A 178 -9.55 -7.72 -14.70
N GLU A 179 -9.47 -9.05 -14.64
CA GLU A 179 -10.49 -9.91 -14.05
C GLU A 179 -10.80 -9.54 -12.60
N PRO A 180 -12.07 -9.66 -12.14
CA PRO A 180 -12.46 -9.28 -10.79
C PRO A 180 -11.58 -9.89 -9.71
N LEU A 181 -11.20 -9.06 -8.72
CA LEU A 181 -10.45 -9.53 -7.56
C LEU A 181 -11.31 -10.50 -6.74
N PRO A 182 -10.71 -11.53 -6.13
CA PRO A 182 -11.43 -12.40 -5.21
C PRO A 182 -12.13 -11.59 -4.10
N PRO A 183 -13.45 -11.72 -3.92
CA PRO A 183 -14.20 -10.84 -3.00
C PRO A 183 -13.68 -10.87 -1.57
N HIS A 184 -13.19 -12.02 -1.10
CA HIS A 184 -12.63 -12.17 0.23
C HIS A 184 -11.35 -11.33 0.46
N LEU A 185 -10.58 -11.00 -0.58
CA LEU A 185 -9.45 -10.09 -0.48
C LEU A 185 -9.92 -8.65 -0.27
N VAL A 186 -10.91 -8.21 -1.05
CA VAL A 186 -11.49 -6.87 -0.94
C VAL A 186 -12.12 -6.70 0.45
N THR A 187 -12.92 -7.67 0.90
CA THR A 187 -13.51 -7.67 2.24
C THR A 187 -12.46 -7.64 3.35
N ALA A 188 -11.35 -8.37 3.20
CA ALA A 188 -10.28 -8.37 4.20
C ALA A 188 -9.54 -7.02 4.28
N CYS A 189 -9.51 -6.24 3.21
CA CYS A 189 -8.81 -4.94 3.17
C CYS A 189 -9.71 -3.76 3.53
N ALA A 190 -11.03 -3.90 3.42
CA ALA A 190 -11.98 -2.82 3.65
C ALA A 190 -11.79 -2.13 5.02
N PRO A 191 -11.59 -2.84 6.15
CA PRO A 191 -11.39 -2.16 7.44
C PRO A 191 -10.15 -1.26 7.48
N VAL A 192 -9.04 -1.70 6.88
CA VAL A 192 -7.81 -0.90 6.80
C VAL A 192 -8.03 0.33 5.93
N PHE A 193 -8.69 0.16 4.78
CA PHE A 193 -9.03 1.27 3.90
C PHE A 193 -9.93 2.30 4.60
N ASP A 194 -11.03 1.86 5.21
CA ASP A 194 -11.98 2.76 5.87
C ASP A 194 -11.33 3.54 7.03
N GLN A 195 -10.52 2.85 7.85
CA GLN A 195 -9.81 3.48 8.97
C GLN A 195 -8.76 4.49 8.50
N THR A 196 -7.94 4.13 7.51
CA THR A 196 -6.91 5.04 6.95
C THR A 196 -7.53 6.28 6.31
N VAL A 197 -8.63 6.13 5.57
CA VAL A 197 -9.35 7.25 4.96
C VAL A 197 -10.03 8.14 6.01
N ALA A 198 -10.66 7.55 7.02
CA ALA A 198 -11.24 8.31 8.12
C ALA A 198 -10.16 9.11 8.87
N HIS A 199 -9.00 8.51 9.11
CA HIS A 199 -7.85 9.15 9.74
C HIS A 199 -7.29 10.30 8.90
N ALA A 200 -7.11 10.08 7.59
CA ALA A 200 -6.70 11.13 6.67
C ALA A 200 -7.63 12.35 6.73
N LYS A 201 -8.94 12.13 6.72
CA LYS A 201 -9.95 13.19 6.78
C LYS A 201 -9.99 13.92 8.13
N GLY A 202 -9.80 13.18 9.22
CA GLY A 202 -9.71 13.75 10.58
C GLY A 202 -8.54 14.72 10.72
N ASN A 203 -7.37 14.36 10.19
CA ASN A 203 -6.17 15.20 10.24
C ASN A 203 -6.27 16.46 9.37
N HIS A 204 -7.18 16.52 8.39
CA HIS A 204 -7.43 17.72 7.58
C HIS A 204 -8.37 18.73 8.25
N HIS A 205 -8.97 18.39 9.41
CA HIS A 205 -9.91 19.27 10.13
C HIS A 205 -9.31 20.00 11.33
N ASP A 206 -8.04 19.77 11.69
CA ASP A 206 -7.32 20.58 12.67
C ASP A 206 -6.41 21.57 11.92
N PRO A 207 -6.88 22.80 11.62
CA PRO A 207 -5.99 23.87 11.23
C PRO A 207 -5.15 24.27 12.45
N LEU A 208 -3.82 24.20 12.30
CA LEU A 208 -2.91 25.01 13.12
C LEU A 208 -3.20 26.50 12.92
#